data_AF-A0A2I0SKP3-F1
#
_entry.id   AF-A0A2I0SKP3-F1
#
_cell.length_a   1.000
_cell.length_b   1.000
_cell.length_c   1.000
_cell.angle_alpha   90.00
_cell.angle_beta   90.00
_cell.angle_gamma   90.00
#
_symmetry.space_group_name_H-M   'P 1'
#
loop_
_entity.id
_entity.type
_entity.pdbx_description
1 polymer ?
#
loop_
_entity_poly.entity_id
_entity_poly.type
_entity_poly.pdbx_seq_one_letter_code
_entity_poly.pdbx_strand_id
1 'polypeptide(L)'
;MPRTPDPGALEPAREEEPWLNSREVAELWPVREEWLPGAAGRAEVRVRRFGGESRGTYGAAPTYYHYHPGDARRAATAITEGRVDIPSVWRTDTPDGRRAEYWGRFRFRLTCAVALVWLLLCLGLAIYAVAS
;
A
#
# COMPACT_ATOMS: atom_id res chain seq x y z
N MET A 1 49.21 7.44 -40.06
CA MET A 1 48.66 6.41 -39.15
C MET A 1 47.34 6.91 -38.60
N PRO A 2 46.21 6.22 -38.86
CA PRO A 2 44.91 6.62 -38.33
C PRO A 2 44.81 6.18 -36.87
N ARG A 3 44.35 7.09 -36.00
CA ARG A 3 44.10 6.80 -34.59
C ARG A 3 42.87 5.91 -34.49
N THR A 4 43.04 4.69 -34.00
CA THR A 4 41.97 3.81 -33.53
C THR A 4 41.25 4.50 -32.35
N PRO A 5 39.92 4.64 -32.34
CA PRO A 5 39.21 5.10 -31.16
C PRO A 5 39.23 4.02 -30.08
N ASP A 6 39.54 4.45 -28.87
CA ASP A 6 39.71 3.66 -27.66
C ASP A 6 38.40 2.92 -27.28
N PRO A 7 38.36 1.58 -27.21
CA PRO A 7 37.17 0.82 -26.85
C PRO A 7 37.09 0.74 -25.31
N GLY A 8 36.81 1.87 -24.67
CA GLY A 8 36.92 1.97 -23.21
C GLY A 8 36.08 3.05 -22.56
N ALA A 9 35.10 3.64 -23.26
CA ALA A 9 34.08 4.42 -22.57
C ALA A 9 33.20 3.43 -21.78
N LEU A 10 33.58 3.18 -20.52
CA LEU A 10 32.66 2.67 -19.51
C LEU A 10 31.41 3.54 -19.59
N GLU A 11 30.32 2.96 -20.11
CA GLU A 11 28.97 3.47 -19.88
C GLU A 11 28.90 3.85 -18.40
N PRO A 12 28.55 5.10 -18.05
CA PRO A 12 28.37 5.45 -16.65
C PRO A 12 27.42 4.41 -16.09
N ALA A 13 27.85 3.72 -15.03
CA ALA A 13 26.99 2.80 -14.31
C ALA A 13 25.69 3.57 -14.06
N ARG A 14 24.61 3.23 -14.79
CA ARG A 14 23.31 3.83 -14.56
C ARG A 14 23.08 3.64 -13.08
N GLU A 15 23.12 4.73 -12.32
CA GLU A 15 22.70 4.70 -10.93
C GLU A 15 21.26 4.22 -10.98
N GLU A 16 21.06 2.93 -10.71
CA GLU A 16 19.72 2.35 -10.67
C GLU A 16 19.01 3.12 -9.55
N GLU A 17 18.06 3.98 -9.94
CA GLU A 17 17.28 4.73 -8.98
C GLU A 17 16.73 3.77 -7.91
N PRO A 18 16.84 4.13 -6.61
CA PRO A 18 16.37 3.29 -5.54
C PRO A 18 14.88 2.98 -5.72
N TRP A 19 14.50 1.75 -5.37
CA TRP A 19 13.11 1.33 -5.45
C TRP A 19 12.25 2.15 -4.48
N LEU A 20 11.10 2.61 -4.96
CA LEU A 20 10.22 3.48 -4.20
C LEU A 20 9.41 2.69 -3.19
N ASN A 21 9.24 3.20 -1.98
CA ASN A 21 8.34 2.61 -0.99
C ASN A 21 6.87 2.99 -1.27
N SER A 22 5.92 2.33 -0.60
CA SER A 22 4.48 2.61 -0.77
C SER A 22 4.10 4.07 -0.53
N ARG A 23 4.74 4.77 0.41
CA ARG A 23 4.43 6.17 0.70
C ARG A 23 4.84 7.09 -0.43
N GLU A 24 6.05 6.90 -0.97
CA GLU A 24 6.54 7.66 -2.14
C GLU A 24 5.65 7.44 -3.36
N VAL A 25 5.16 6.22 -3.57
CA VAL A 25 4.21 5.94 -4.66
C VAL A 25 2.83 6.54 -4.39
N ALA A 26 2.35 6.55 -3.15
CA ALA A 26 1.08 7.18 -2.78
C ALA A 26 1.09 8.71 -2.96
N GLU A 27 2.27 9.35 -2.90
CA GLU A 27 2.41 10.77 -3.21
C GLU A 27 2.36 11.03 -4.73
N LEU A 28 2.80 10.08 -5.54
CA LEU A 28 2.77 10.17 -7.00
C LEU A 28 1.41 9.80 -7.60
N TRP A 29 0.70 8.86 -6.99
CA TRP A 29 -0.54 8.30 -7.52
C TRP A 29 -1.74 8.78 -6.71
N PRO A 30 -2.87 9.11 -7.33
CA PRO A 30 -4.11 9.41 -6.61
C PRO A 30 -4.78 8.11 -6.10
N VAL A 31 -4.03 7.24 -5.43
CA VAL A 31 -4.44 5.91 -4.96
C VAL A 31 -4.04 5.74 -3.50
N ARG A 32 -4.93 5.15 -2.70
CA ARG A 32 -4.67 4.91 -1.27
C ARG A 32 -3.59 3.84 -1.09
N GLU A 33 -2.74 4.02 -0.08
CA GLU A 33 -1.57 3.15 0.17
C GLU A 33 -1.92 1.66 0.28
N GLU A 34 -3.04 1.33 0.92
CA GLU A 34 -3.52 -0.04 1.10
C GLU A 34 -3.90 -0.75 -0.21
N TRP A 35 -4.23 0.01 -1.27
CA TRP A 35 -4.62 -0.51 -2.58
C TRP A 35 -3.50 -0.40 -3.63
N LEU A 36 -2.34 0.17 -3.27
CA LEU A 36 -1.21 0.33 -4.18
C LEU A 36 -0.71 -0.99 -4.79
N PRO A 37 -0.60 -2.10 -4.05
CA PRO A 37 -0.18 -3.37 -4.66
C PRO A 37 -1.16 -3.84 -5.76
N GLY A 38 -2.46 -3.63 -5.54
CA GLY A 38 -3.50 -3.96 -6.52
C GLY A 38 -3.47 -3.02 -7.73
N ALA A 39 -3.28 -1.71 -7.51
CA ALA A 39 -3.14 -0.74 -8.57
C ALA A 39 -1.87 -0.97 -9.40
N ALA A 40 -0.76 -1.29 -8.75
CA ALA A 40 0.50 -1.64 -9.40
C ALA A 40 0.38 -2.89 -10.27
N GLY A 41 -0.34 -3.91 -9.80
CA GLY A 41 -0.65 -5.09 -10.62
C GLY A 41 -1.44 -4.75 -11.89
N ARG A 42 -2.41 -3.83 -11.81
CA ARG A 42 -3.18 -3.37 -12.98
C ARG A 42 -2.38 -2.45 -13.93
N ALA A 43 -1.42 -1.71 -13.39
CA ALA A 43 -0.56 -0.82 -14.16
C ALA A 43 0.75 -1.51 -14.63
N GLU A 44 0.85 -2.84 -14.47
CA GLU A 44 2.01 -3.66 -14.83
C GLU A 44 3.34 -3.16 -14.22
N VAL A 45 3.28 -2.60 -13.01
CA VAL A 45 4.45 -2.08 -12.30
C VAL A 45 5.16 -3.23 -11.60
N ARG A 46 6.49 -3.28 -11.74
CA ARG A 46 7.33 -4.24 -11.01
C ARG A 46 7.34 -3.93 -9.52
N VAL A 47 6.98 -4.93 -8.72
CA VAL A 47 6.90 -4.83 -7.25
C VAL A 47 7.80 -5.87 -6.59
N ARG A 48 8.58 -5.45 -5.61
CA ARG A 48 9.31 -6.32 -4.68
C ARG A 48 8.58 -6.35 -3.34
N ARG A 49 8.24 -7.56 -2.90
CA ARG A 49 7.63 -7.80 -1.59
C ARG A 49 8.71 -8.21 -0.60
N PHE A 50 8.72 -7.59 0.57
CA PHE A 50 9.58 -7.93 1.70
C PHE A 50 8.73 -8.24 2.93
N GLY A 51 9.18 -9.18 3.76
CA GLY A 51 8.45 -9.61 4.95
C GLY A 51 7.20 -10.44 4.62
N GLY A 52 6.25 -10.50 5.56
CA GLY A 52 5.13 -11.44 5.49
C GLY A 52 5.47 -12.88 5.84
N GLU A 53 6.71 -13.14 6.26
CA GLU A 53 7.11 -14.45 6.76
C GLU A 53 6.36 -14.79 8.06
N SER A 54 5.94 -16.05 8.17
CA SER A 54 5.34 -16.56 9.41
C SER A 54 6.41 -16.59 10.51
N ARG A 55 6.13 -15.92 11.63
CA ARG A 55 6.92 -15.97 12.86
C ARG A 55 6.37 -17.01 13.84
N GLY A 56 5.72 -18.05 13.34
CA GLY A 56 5.08 -19.09 14.14
C GLY A 56 3.99 -18.51 15.04
N THR A 57 4.09 -18.74 16.34
CA THR A 57 3.09 -18.32 17.35
C THR A 57 2.94 -16.80 17.46
N TYR A 58 3.93 -16.03 17.02
CA TYR A 58 3.92 -14.56 17.08
C TYR A 58 3.26 -13.89 15.86
N GLY A 59 2.63 -14.68 14.98
CA GLY A 59 1.92 -14.17 13.80
C GLY A 59 2.85 -13.96 12.60
N ALA A 60 2.44 -13.11 11.66
CA ALA A 60 3.22 -12.81 10.46
C ALA A 60 4.03 -11.52 10.62
N ALA A 61 5.24 -11.49 10.06
CA ALA A 61 6.01 -10.25 9.93
C ALA A 61 5.22 -9.23 9.07
N PRO A 62 5.35 -7.92 9.33
CA PRO A 62 4.76 -6.91 8.46
C PRO A 62 5.21 -7.11 7.00
N THR A 63 4.29 -6.91 6.07
CA THR A 63 4.59 -6.98 4.63
C THR A 63 4.86 -5.57 4.11
N TYR A 64 5.99 -5.39 3.43
CA TYR A 64 6.38 -4.14 2.79
C TYR A 64 6.49 -4.33 1.29
N TYR A 65 6.09 -3.30 0.52
CA TYR A 65 6.14 -3.30 -0.94
C TYR A 65 7.06 -2.18 -1.42
N HIS A 66 7.95 -2.51 -2.35
CA HIS A 66 8.79 -1.56 -3.05
C HIS A 66 8.50 -1.63 -4.55
N TYR A 67 8.50 -0.50 -5.23
CA TYR A 67 8.05 -0.35 -6.62
C TYR A 67 9.19 0.18 -7.48
N HIS A 68 9.29 -0.33 -8.70
CA HIS A 68 10.31 0.15 -9.63
C HIS A 68 10.03 1.61 -10.03
N PRO A 69 10.98 2.55 -9.85
CA PRO A 69 10.73 3.98 -9.97
C PRO A 69 10.30 4.40 -11.39
N GLY A 70 10.96 3.86 -12.42
CA GLY A 70 10.61 4.14 -13.81
C GLY A 70 9.23 3.63 -14.22
N ASP A 71 8.77 2.53 -13.62
CA ASP A 71 7.45 1.97 -13.92
C ASP A 71 6.38 2.71 -13.12
N ALA A 72 6.69 3.08 -11.87
CA ALA A 72 5.84 3.89 -11.02
C ALA A 72 5.53 5.27 -11.64
N ARG A 73 6.53 5.96 -12.20
CA ARG A 73 6.34 7.26 -12.87
C ARG A 73 5.50 7.13 -14.15
N ARG A 74 5.78 6.13 -14.98
CA ARG A 74 5.01 5.84 -16.20
C ARG A 74 3.55 5.53 -15.89
N ALA A 75 3.32 4.72 -14.86
CA ALA A 75 1.99 4.38 -14.38
C ALA A 75 1.29 5.60 -13.77
N ALA A 76 1.98 6.51 -13.07
CA ALA A 76 1.38 7.74 -12.55
C ALA A 76 0.69 8.55 -13.66
N THR A 77 1.38 8.73 -14.78
CA THR A 77 0.82 9.37 -15.97
C THR A 77 -0.36 8.58 -16.53
N ALA A 78 -0.21 7.27 -16.71
CA ALA A 78 -1.28 6.41 -17.26
C ALA A 78 -2.54 6.37 -16.38
N ILE A 79 -2.39 6.43 -15.05
CA ILE A 79 -3.48 6.46 -14.07
C ILE A 79 -4.19 7.82 -14.07
N THR A 80 -3.43 8.90 -14.17
CA THR A 80 -3.97 10.26 -14.21
C THR A 80 -4.76 10.50 -15.48
N GLU A 81 -4.26 9.99 -16.61
CA GLU A 81 -4.95 10.04 -17.90
C GLU A 81 -6.11 9.03 -18.03
N GLY A 82 -6.34 8.19 -17.01
CA GLY A 82 -7.43 7.20 -17.02
C GLY A 82 -7.22 6.03 -17.97
N ARG A 83 -5.99 5.78 -18.43
CA ARG A 83 -5.65 4.62 -19.28
C ARG A 83 -5.61 3.31 -18.49
N VAL A 84 -5.42 3.38 -17.17
CA VAL A 84 -5.46 2.23 -16.26
C VAL A 84 -6.81 2.23 -15.55
N ASP A 85 -7.55 1.13 -15.68
CA ASP A 85 -8.81 0.94 -14.96
C ASP A 85 -8.55 0.70 -13.47
N ILE A 86 -8.62 1.76 -12.68
CA ILE A 86 -8.52 1.73 -11.22
C ILE A 86 -9.90 2.01 -10.62
N PRO A 87 -10.43 1.13 -9.76
CA PRO A 87 -11.71 1.34 -9.09
C PRO A 87 -11.75 2.70 -8.37
N SER A 88 -12.84 3.46 -8.55
CA SER A 88 -12.98 4.80 -7.95
C SER A 88 -12.84 4.78 -6.43
N VAL A 89 -13.30 3.71 -5.77
CA VAL A 89 -13.18 3.48 -4.33
C VAL A 89 -11.74 3.36 -3.82
N TRP A 90 -10.78 3.06 -4.69
CA TRP A 90 -9.36 2.97 -4.33
C TRP A 90 -8.64 4.31 -4.48
N ARG A 91 -9.23 5.22 -5.27
CA ARG A 91 -8.63 6.51 -5.59
C ARG A 91 -8.84 7.54 -4.48
N THR A 92 -7.90 8.44 -4.28
CA THR A 92 -7.99 9.52 -3.27
C THR A 92 -8.63 10.80 -3.81
N ASP A 93 -8.58 11.00 -5.12
CA ASP A 93 -9.10 12.19 -5.81
C ASP A 93 -10.62 12.14 -6.04
N THR A 94 -11.23 10.97 -5.98
CA THR A 94 -12.67 10.81 -6.21
C THR A 94 -13.50 11.00 -4.93
N PRO A 95 -14.75 11.50 -5.04
CA PRO A 95 -15.66 11.57 -3.89
C PRO A 95 -15.99 10.18 -3.34
N ASP A 96 -16.05 9.15 -4.19
CA ASP A 96 -16.37 7.78 -3.79
C ASP A 96 -15.26 7.17 -2.93
N GLY A 97 -13.99 7.38 -3.30
CA GLY A 97 -12.86 6.93 -2.50
C GLY A 97 -12.76 7.62 -1.14
N ARG A 98 -13.02 8.94 -1.07
CA ARG A 98 -13.10 9.67 0.20
C ARG A 98 -14.23 9.15 1.10
N ARG A 99 -15.40 8.85 0.53
CA ARG A 99 -16.51 8.24 1.26
C ARG A 99 -16.14 6.83 1.74
N ALA A 100 -15.54 6.00 0.88
CA ALA A 100 -15.13 4.65 1.23
C ALA A 100 -14.16 4.64 2.42
N GLU A 101 -13.18 5.55 2.43
CA GLU A 101 -12.24 5.71 3.54
C GLU A 101 -12.95 6.14 4.83
N TYR A 102 -13.83 7.14 4.76
CA TYR A 102 -14.61 7.58 5.91
C TYR A 102 -15.45 6.45 6.49
N TRP A 103 -16.21 5.75 5.66
CA TRP A 103 -17.07 4.64 6.07
C TRP A 103 -16.27 3.46 6.62
N GLY A 104 -15.10 3.17 6.05
CA GLY A 104 -14.19 2.16 6.58
C GLY A 104 -13.75 2.48 8.02
N ARG A 105 -13.26 3.70 8.26
CA ARG A 105 -12.85 4.15 9.59
C ARG A 105 -14.03 4.20 10.57
N PHE A 106 -15.18 4.68 10.11
CA PHE A 106 -16.39 4.75 10.93
C PHE A 106 -16.85 3.36 11.37
N ARG A 107 -16.94 2.40 10.44
CA ARG A 107 -17.30 1.01 10.76
C ARG A 107 -16.33 0.38 11.74
N PHE A 108 -15.02 0.55 11.54
CA PHE A 108 -14.03 0.03 12.48
C PHE A 108 -14.23 0.57 13.90
N ARG A 109 -14.37 1.89 14.05
CA ARG A 109 -14.60 2.53 15.35
C ARG A 109 -15.91 2.06 15.99
N LEU A 110 -16.98 1.96 15.19
CA LEU A 110 -18.27 1.46 15.66
C LEU A 110 -18.15 0.02 16.16
N THR A 111 -17.48 -0.86 15.41
CA THR A 111 -17.24 -2.25 15.81
C THR A 111 -16.43 -2.33 17.10
N CYS A 112 -15.36 -1.54 17.25
CA CYS A 112 -14.60 -1.48 18.50
C CYS A 112 -15.46 -1.00 19.68
N ALA A 113 -16.28 0.04 19.49
CA ALA A 113 -17.16 0.55 20.54
C ALA A 113 -18.18 -0.49 20.98
N VAL A 114 -18.84 -1.16 20.02
CA VAL A 114 -19.80 -2.24 20.31
C VAL A 114 -19.13 -3.40 21.03
N ALA A 115 -17.94 -3.82 20.58
CA ALA A 115 -17.19 -4.88 21.23
C ALA A 115 -16.79 -4.54 22.68
N LEU A 116 -16.38 -3.29 22.94
CA LEU A 116 -16.06 -2.81 24.29
C LEU A 116 -17.29 -2.81 25.20
N VAL A 117 -18.43 -2.30 24.73
CA VAL A 117 -19.68 -2.32 25.49
C VAL A 117 -20.10 -3.74 25.82
N TRP A 118 -20.01 -4.65 24.85
CA TRP A 118 -20.32 -6.05 25.04
C TRP A 118 -19.41 -6.71 26.08
N LEU A 119 -18.10 -6.45 26.01
CA LEU A 119 -17.12 -6.98 26.96
C LEU A 119 -17.37 -6.46 28.39
N LEU A 120 -17.71 -5.18 28.55
CA LEU A 120 -18.06 -4.59 29.85
C LEU A 120 -19.36 -5.17 30.42
N LEU A 121 -20.36 -5.42 29.57
CA LEU A 121 -21.60 -6.08 29.99
C LEU A 121 -21.33 -7.52 30.46
N CYS A 122 -20.55 -8.30 29.69
CA CYS A 122 -20.17 -9.65 30.10
C CYS A 122 -19.40 -9.65 31.43
N LEU A 123 -18.49 -8.70 31.61
CA LEU A 123 -17.73 -8.55 32.85
C LEU A 123 -18.65 -8.20 34.03
N GLY A 124 -19.55 -7.23 33.87
CA GLY A 124 -20.50 -6.84 34.91
C GLY A 124 -21.42 -8.00 35.31
N LEU A 125 -21.88 -8.79 34.33
CA LEU A 125 -22.74 -9.94 34.56
C LEU A 125 -22.00 -11.08 35.27
N ALA A 126 -20.72 -11.29 34.94
CA ALA A 126 -19.87 -12.24 35.65
C ALA A 126 -19.63 -11.82 37.11
N ILE A 127 -19.36 -10.53 37.36
CA ILE A 127 -19.18 -10.01 38.72
C ILE A 127 -20.48 -10.17 39.51
N TYR A 128 -21.63 -9.82 38.92
CA TYR A 128 -22.93 -10.00 39.56
C TYR A 128 -23.16 -11.46 39.94
N ALA A 129 -22.95 -12.40 39.01
CA ALA A 129 -23.14 -13.82 39.25
C ALA A 129 -22.19 -14.42 40.32
N VAL A 130 -21.01 -13.82 40.54
CA VAL A 130 -20.08 -14.23 41.62
C VAL A 130 -20.45 -13.59 42.96
N ALA A 131 -21.04 -12.39 42.94
CA ALA A 131 -21.40 -11.64 44.14
C ALA A 131 -22.81 -11.96 44.68
N SER A 132 -23.69 -12.52 43.85
CA SER A 132 -25.05 -12.98 44.19
C SER A 132 -25.04 -14.44 44.66
#